data_AF-A0A101EPD2-F1
#
_entry.id   AF-A0A101EPD2-F1
#
_cell.length_a   1.000
_cell.length_b   1.000
_cell.length_c   1.000
_cell.angle_alpha   90.00
_cell.angle_beta   90.00
_cell.angle_gamma   90.00
#
_symmetry.space_group_name_H-M   'P 1'
#
loop_
_entity.id
_entity.type
_entity.pdbx_description
1 polymer ?
#
loop_
_entity_poly.entity_id
_entity_poly.type
_entity_poly.pdbx_seq_one_letter_code
_entity_poly.pdbx_strand_id
1 'polypeptide(L)'
;MIYDMSGIYLSSLTGIRNNSSSSSNSLDKEAFLRLLLQELEMQDPLEPMETKDMISQLSQLTSLEQIINLTSAVKDFVEAQTSVNPAQLASLIGKYVVVKNNTVNLVDGQSDSIIFNVDEDA
;
A
#
# COMPACT_ATOMS: atom_id res chain seq x y z
N MET A 1 -34.01 11.85 -8.49
CA MET A 1 -33.04 12.87 -8.04
C MET A 1 -31.64 12.46 -8.50
N ILE A 2 -30.84 13.39 -9.01
CA ILE A 2 -29.43 13.14 -9.37
C ILE A 2 -28.63 13.19 -8.08
N TYR A 3 -28.12 12.05 -7.63
CA TYR A 3 -27.22 11.97 -6.49
C TYR A 3 -25.86 12.53 -6.92
N ASP A 4 -25.36 13.53 -6.19
CA ASP A 4 -24.07 14.16 -6.45
C ASP A 4 -22.92 13.17 -6.21
N MET A 5 -22.22 12.82 -7.28
CA MET A 5 -21.07 11.91 -7.29
C MET A 5 -19.72 12.64 -7.11
N SER A 6 -19.74 13.92 -6.74
CA SER A 6 -18.54 14.77 -6.59
C SER A 6 -17.51 14.25 -5.58
N GLY A 7 -17.91 13.41 -4.61
CA GLY A 7 -17.01 12.81 -3.62
C GLY A 7 -16.08 11.71 -4.14
N ILE A 8 -16.36 11.13 -5.31
CA ILE A 8 -15.60 9.97 -5.84
C ILE A 8 -14.40 10.43 -6.70
N TYR A 9 -14.41 11.64 -7.23
CA TYR A 9 -13.38 12.15 -8.16
C TYR A 9 -12.14 12.72 -7.47
N LEU A 10 -12.13 12.92 -6.15
CA LEU A 10 -11.03 13.59 -5.45
C LEU A 10 -9.88 12.65 -5.05
N SER A 11 -10.13 11.33 -4.99
CA SER A 11 -9.18 10.34 -4.46
C SER A 11 -8.08 9.91 -5.46
N SER A 12 -8.21 10.19 -6.76
CA SER A 12 -7.24 9.72 -7.77
C SER A 12 -6.02 10.64 -7.97
N LEU A 13 -5.99 11.85 -7.42
CA LEU A 13 -4.90 12.81 -7.61
C LEU A 13 -3.79 12.72 -6.54
N THR A 14 -4.04 11.99 -5.44
CA THR A 14 -3.13 11.88 -4.30
C THR A 14 -2.13 10.72 -4.44
N GLY A 15 -2.41 9.74 -5.31
CA GLY A 15 -1.58 8.52 -5.46
C GLY A 15 -0.28 8.68 -6.27
N ILE A 16 -0.04 9.81 -6.94
CA ILE A 16 1.10 9.98 -7.87
C ILE A 16 2.34 10.62 -7.20
N ARG A 17 2.26 11.11 -5.96
CA ARG A 17 3.36 11.90 -5.33
C ARG A 17 4.35 11.11 -4.45
N ASN A 18 4.22 9.80 -4.30
CA ASN A 18 5.01 9.02 -3.32
C ASN A 18 6.06 8.09 -3.92
N ASN A 19 6.77 8.48 -5.00
CA ASN A 19 7.83 7.64 -5.56
C ASN A 19 9.15 8.38 -5.76
N SER A 20 9.83 8.73 -4.66
CA SER A 20 11.19 9.29 -4.72
C SER A 20 11.98 9.17 -3.41
N SER A 21 12.05 7.98 -2.81
CA SER A 21 12.88 7.76 -1.60
C SER A 21 13.64 6.44 -1.53
N SER A 22 13.65 5.61 -2.59
CA SER A 22 14.31 4.29 -2.58
C SER A 22 15.78 4.30 -3.03
N SER A 23 16.33 5.42 -3.49
CA SER A 23 17.68 5.47 -4.09
C SER A 23 18.83 5.71 -3.10
N SER A 24 18.56 6.08 -1.84
CA SER A 24 19.63 6.40 -0.87
C SER A 24 20.23 5.16 -0.20
N ASN A 25 19.44 4.12 0.05
CA ASN A 25 19.90 2.96 0.83
C ASN A 25 20.81 1.99 0.06
N SER A 26 20.78 1.97 -1.27
CA SER A 26 21.70 1.13 -2.06
C SER A 26 23.13 1.67 -2.06
N LEU A 27 23.27 3.00 -2.10
CA LEU A 27 24.57 3.69 -2.12
C LEU A 27 25.38 3.45 -0.84
N ASP A 28 24.74 3.40 0.33
CA ASP A 28 25.42 3.19 1.61
C ASP A 28 25.99 1.76 1.76
N LYS A 29 25.31 0.75 1.20
CA LYS A 29 25.77 -0.64 1.20
C LYS A 29 27.02 -0.85 0.34
N GLU A 30 27.04 -0.23 -0.82
CA GLU A 30 28.14 -0.32 -1.79
C GLU A 30 29.36 0.47 -1.32
N ALA A 31 29.15 1.63 -0.67
CA ALA A 31 30.22 2.37 -0.02
C ALA A 31 30.84 1.59 1.14
N PHE A 32 30.01 0.92 1.96
CA PHE A 32 30.50 0.08 3.05
C PHE A 32 31.28 -1.15 2.55
N LEU A 33 30.76 -1.88 1.56
CA LEU A 33 31.46 -3.04 0.98
C LEU A 33 32.82 -2.67 0.36
N ARG A 34 32.94 -1.46 -0.19
CA ARG A 34 34.23 -0.94 -0.69
C ARG A 34 35.18 -0.64 0.46
N LEU A 35 34.69 -0.08 1.55
CA LEU A 35 35.48 0.19 2.75
C LEU A 35 35.93 -1.12 3.41
N LEU A 36 35.07 -2.13 3.44
CA LEU A 36 35.37 -3.50 3.87
C LEU A 36 36.46 -4.14 2.99
N LEU A 37 36.36 -4.00 1.67
CA LEU A 37 37.36 -4.55 0.74
C LEU A 37 38.72 -3.86 0.92
N GLN A 38 38.71 -2.54 1.13
CA GLN A 38 39.90 -1.73 1.41
C GLN A 38 40.56 -2.15 2.73
N GLU A 39 39.78 -2.42 3.78
CA GLU A 39 40.29 -2.93 5.05
C GLU A 39 40.84 -4.35 4.91
N LEU A 40 40.20 -5.21 4.11
CA LEU A 40 40.63 -6.58 3.84
C LEU A 40 41.93 -6.64 3.02
N GLU A 41 42.19 -5.66 2.15
CA GLU A 41 43.48 -5.48 1.47
C GLU A 41 44.59 -4.93 2.40
N MET A 42 44.23 -4.20 3.47
CA MET A 42 45.18 -3.63 4.43
C MET A 42 45.39 -4.45 5.71
N GLN A 43 44.55 -5.45 5.99
CA GLN A 43 44.65 -6.27 7.20
C GLN A 43 45.79 -7.30 7.06
N ASP A 44 46.65 -7.33 8.06
CA ASP A 44 47.60 -8.43 8.27
C ASP A 44 46.79 -9.72 8.55
N PRO A 45 47.00 -10.84 7.83
CA PRO A 45 46.19 -12.07 7.91
C PRO A 45 46.08 -12.75 9.29
N LEU A 46 46.69 -12.18 10.33
CA LEU A 46 46.77 -12.75 11.68
C LEU A 46 45.65 -12.30 12.66
N GLU A 47 44.85 -11.27 12.37
CA GLU A 47 43.73 -10.85 13.26
C GLU A 47 42.37 -10.59 12.55
N PRO A 48 41.73 -11.62 11.97
CA PRO A 48 40.45 -11.51 11.26
C PRO A 48 39.20 -11.32 12.17
N MET A 49 39.35 -11.13 13.48
CA MET A 49 38.21 -11.15 14.42
C MET A 49 37.31 -9.91 14.30
N GLU A 50 37.87 -8.70 14.24
CA GLU A 50 37.10 -7.44 14.20
C GLU A 50 36.25 -7.31 12.92
N THR A 51 36.78 -7.76 11.78
CA THR A 51 36.07 -7.71 10.50
C THR A 51 34.86 -8.64 10.47
N LYS A 52 34.91 -9.78 11.18
CA LYS A 52 33.82 -10.76 11.20
C LYS A 52 32.61 -10.27 11.99
N ASP A 53 32.84 -9.60 13.12
CA ASP A 53 31.76 -9.06 13.95
C ASP A 53 31.03 -7.92 13.26
N MET A 54 31.76 -7.06 12.54
CA MET A 54 31.18 -5.99 11.74
C MET A 54 30.35 -6.51 10.55
N ILE A 55 30.85 -7.51 9.82
CA ILE A 55 30.07 -8.18 8.74
C ILE A 55 28.80 -8.81 9.32
N SER A 56 28.87 -9.43 10.50
CA SER A 56 27.71 -10.02 11.17
C SER A 56 26.66 -8.97 11.49
N GLN A 57 27.05 -7.83 12.06
CA GLN A 57 26.15 -6.72 12.38
C GLN A 57 25.51 -6.12 11.11
N LEU A 58 26.27 -5.99 10.02
CA LEU A 58 25.71 -5.52 8.75
C LEU A 58 24.75 -6.52 8.10
N SER A 59 25.04 -7.81 8.18
CA SER A 59 24.14 -8.84 7.66
C SER A 59 22.80 -8.80 8.41
N GLN A 60 22.84 -8.57 9.73
CA GLN A 60 21.64 -8.40 10.56
C GLN A 60 20.86 -7.13 10.15
N LEU A 61 21.52 -5.99 10.00
CA LEU A 61 20.90 -4.74 9.53
C LEU A 61 20.31 -4.89 8.11
N THR A 62 21.05 -5.51 7.20
CA THR A 62 20.62 -5.80 5.83
C THR A 62 19.38 -6.66 5.80
N SER A 63 19.33 -7.70 6.63
CA SER A 63 18.18 -8.60 6.73
C SER A 63 16.96 -7.85 7.27
N LEU A 64 17.15 -7.00 8.28
CA LEU A 64 16.07 -6.18 8.84
C LEU A 64 15.52 -5.18 7.82
N GLU A 65 16.38 -4.49 7.07
CA GLU A 65 15.97 -3.61 5.97
C GLU A 65 15.18 -4.36 4.90
N GLN A 66 15.64 -5.56 4.50
CA GLN A 66 14.93 -6.38 3.53
C GLN A 66 13.53 -6.77 4.03
N ILE A 67 13.38 -7.08 5.33
CA ILE A 67 12.08 -7.37 5.95
C ILE A 67 11.17 -6.12 5.93
N ILE A 68 11.71 -4.94 6.23
CA ILE A 68 10.96 -3.68 6.16
C ILE A 68 10.47 -3.43 4.72
N ASN A 69 11.36 -3.59 3.74
CA ASN A 69 11.03 -3.40 2.32
C ASN A 69 9.96 -4.41 1.86
N LEU A 70 10.07 -5.67 2.29
CA LEU A 70 9.06 -6.69 2.01
C LEU A 70 7.71 -6.32 2.63
N THR A 71 7.71 -5.85 3.87
CA THR A 71 6.49 -5.42 4.57
C THR A 71 5.81 -4.27 3.83
N SER A 72 6.59 -3.31 3.33
CA SER A 72 6.07 -2.21 2.51
C SER A 72 5.46 -2.72 1.21
N ALA A 73 6.17 -3.61 0.49
CA ALA A 73 5.67 -4.18 -0.76
C ALA A 73 4.36 -4.98 -0.55
N VAL A 74 4.25 -5.72 0.55
CA VAL A 74 3.01 -6.43 0.91
C VAL A 74 1.88 -5.45 1.22
N LYS A 75 2.16 -4.37 1.96
CA LYS A 75 1.17 -3.33 2.21
C LYS A 75 0.67 -2.69 0.91
N ASP A 76 1.59 -2.32 0.02
CA ASP A 76 1.25 -1.71 -1.27
C ASP A 76 0.41 -2.68 -2.13
N PHE A 77 0.73 -3.98 -2.09
CA PHE A 77 -0.06 -5.02 -2.75
C PHE A 77 -1.48 -5.13 -2.19
N VAL A 78 -1.63 -5.14 -0.86
CA VAL A 78 -2.95 -5.17 -0.21
C VAL A 78 -3.75 -3.91 -0.54
N GLU A 79 -3.12 -2.74 -0.54
CA GLU A 79 -3.76 -1.48 -0.95
C GLU A 79 -4.19 -1.52 -2.41
N ALA A 80 -3.36 -2.05 -3.32
CA ALA A 80 -3.71 -2.21 -4.72
C ALA A 80 -4.88 -3.21 -4.93
N GLN A 81 -4.95 -4.27 -4.12
CA GLN A 81 -6.02 -5.27 -4.18
C GLN A 81 -7.35 -4.74 -3.59
N THR A 82 -7.28 -3.91 -2.55
CA THR A 82 -8.46 -3.30 -1.90
C THR A 82 -8.94 -2.05 -2.63
N SER A 83 -8.10 -1.46 -3.48
CA SER A 83 -8.49 -0.37 -4.36
C SER A 83 -9.55 -0.86 -5.34
N VAL A 84 -10.77 -0.32 -5.20
CA VAL A 84 -11.87 -0.61 -6.11
C VAL A 84 -11.45 -0.22 -7.52
N ASN A 85 -11.35 -1.20 -8.42
CA ASN A 85 -10.99 -0.93 -9.80
C ASN A 85 -12.11 -0.10 -10.44
N PRO A 86 -11.83 1.11 -10.98
CA PRO A 86 -12.84 1.94 -11.64
C PRO A 86 -13.60 1.22 -12.76
N ALA A 87 -12.99 0.22 -13.40
CA ALA A 87 -13.65 -0.62 -14.40
C ALA A 87 -14.77 -1.50 -13.80
N GLN A 88 -14.65 -1.93 -12.54
CA GLN A 88 -15.73 -2.65 -11.85
C GLN A 88 -16.91 -1.71 -11.56
N LEU A 89 -16.64 -0.44 -11.23
CA LEU A 89 -17.67 0.59 -11.04
C LEU A 89 -18.36 0.98 -12.34
N ALA A 90 -17.67 0.96 -13.48
CA ALA A 90 -18.27 1.26 -14.79
C ALA A 90 -19.45 0.34 -15.12
N SER A 91 -19.44 -0.90 -14.62
CA SER A 91 -20.56 -1.84 -14.80
C SER A 91 -21.84 -1.44 -14.05
N LEU A 92 -21.73 -0.56 -13.04
CA LEU A 92 -22.85 -0.04 -12.26
C LEU A 92 -23.50 1.18 -12.90
N ILE A 93 -22.88 1.79 -13.92
CA ILE A 93 -23.46 2.91 -14.64
C ILE A 93 -24.77 2.46 -15.29
N GLY A 94 -25.86 3.17 -14.98
CA GLY A 94 -27.21 2.84 -15.47
C GLY A 94 -27.89 1.66 -14.77
N LYS A 95 -27.27 1.07 -13.73
CA LYS A 95 -27.92 0.09 -12.87
C LYS A 95 -28.47 0.76 -11.61
N TYR A 96 -29.63 0.29 -11.15
CA TYR A 96 -30.20 0.69 -9.87
C TYR A 96 -29.55 -0.14 -8.76
N VAL A 97 -29.06 0.52 -7.71
CA VAL A 97 -28.50 -0.13 -6.52
C VAL A 97 -29.42 0.09 -5.34
N VAL A 98 -29.60 -0.94 -4.52
CA VAL A 98 -30.37 -0.85 -3.28
C VAL A 98 -29.39 -0.53 -2.16
N VAL A 99 -29.62 0.57 -1.46
CA VAL A 99 -28.82 0.98 -0.31
C VAL A 99 -29.68 0.95 0.94
N LYS A 100 -29.07 0.58 2.07
CA LYS A 100 -29.75 0.70 3.36
C LYS A 100 -29.97 2.18 3.65
N ASN A 101 -31.23 2.58 3.73
CA ASN A 101 -31.61 3.95 4.04
C ASN A 101 -32.80 3.93 5.01
N ASN A 102 -32.83 4.88 5.94
CA ASN A 102 -33.89 4.99 6.96
C ASN A 102 -34.85 6.15 6.68
N THR A 103 -34.75 6.77 5.50
CA THR A 103 -35.55 7.90 5.06
C THR A 103 -36.23 7.57 3.74
N VAL A 104 -37.51 7.87 3.62
CA VAL A 104 -38.28 7.67 2.38
C VAL A 104 -38.41 9.01 1.68
N ASN A 105 -37.96 9.10 0.43
CA ASN A 105 -38.17 10.30 -0.38
C ASN A 105 -39.61 10.32 -0.90
N LEU A 106 -40.27 11.48 -0.76
CA LEU A 106 -41.59 11.75 -1.28
C LEU A 106 -41.47 12.87 -2.31
N VAL A 107 -41.83 12.61 -3.56
CA VAL A 107 -41.83 13.60 -4.65
C VAL A 107 -43.23 13.67 -5.23
N ASP A 108 -43.83 14.88 -5.27
CA ASP A 108 -45.19 15.12 -5.78
C ASP A 108 -46.27 14.19 -5.18
N GLY A 109 -46.15 13.87 -3.89
CA GLY A 109 -47.10 13.01 -3.19
C GLY A 109 -46.97 11.51 -3.50
N GLN A 110 -45.98 11.10 -4.28
CA GLN A 110 -45.65 9.69 -4.54
C GLN A 110 -44.32 9.32 -3.86
N SER A 111 -44.32 8.20 -3.14
CA SER A 111 -43.16 7.68 -2.40
C SER A 111 -42.34 6.72 -3.25
N ASP A 112 -41.01 6.76 -3.10
CA ASP A 112 -40.12 5.79 -3.73
C ASP A 112 -40.41 4.35 -3.25
N SER A 113 -40.19 3.36 -4.13
CA SER A 113 -40.37 1.94 -3.79
C SER A 113 -39.32 1.47 -2.78
N ILE A 114 -39.78 0.86 -1.69
CA ILE A 114 -38.92 0.32 -0.63
C ILE A 114 -38.84 -1.20 -0.79
N ILE A 115 -37.62 -1.74 -0.80
CA ILE A 115 -37.38 -3.18 -0.84
C ILE A 115 -37.02 -3.62 0.59
N PHE A 116 -37.81 -4.54 1.14
CA PHE A 116 -37.52 -5.17 2.43
C PHE A 116 -36.83 -6.51 2.18
N ASN A 117 -35.65 -6.68 2.77
CA ASN A 117 -35.01 -7.98 2.89
C ASN A 117 -35.26 -8.47 4.32
N VAL A 118 -36.01 -9.57 4.45
CA VAL A 118 -36.24 -10.25 5.72
C VAL A 118 -35.24 -11.41 5.79
N ASP A 119 -34.51 -11.51 6.90
CA ASP A 119 -33.63 -12.67 7.11
C ASP A 119 -34.48 -13.93 7.29
N GLU A 120 -34.00 -15.06 6.77
CA GLU A 120 -34.74 -16.32 6.66
C GLU A 120 -35.20 -16.90 8.03
N ASP A 121 -34.64 -16.39 9.13
CA ASP A 121 -34.91 -16.78 10.52
C ASP A 121 -35.91 -15.87 11.27
N ALA A 122 -36.65 -15.00 10.56
CA ALA A 122 -37.64 -14.08 11.17
C ALA A 122 -39.05 -14.67 11.36
#